data_AF-K7GHB6-F1
#
_entry.id   AF-K7GHB6-F1
#
_cell.length_a   1.000
_cell.length_b   1.000
_cell.length_c   1.000
_cell.angle_alpha   90.00
_cell.angle_beta   90.00
_cell.angle_gamma   90.00
#
_symmetry.space_group_name_H-M   'P 1'
#
loop_
_entity.id
_entity.type
_entity.pdbx_description
1 polymer ?
#
loop_
_entity_poly.entity_id
_entity_poly.type
_entity_poly.pdbx_seq_one_letter_code
_entity_poly.pdbx_strand_id
1 'polypeptide(L)'
;MPKKITIQDEELKVAVCGLYTYGPPVPGLVNVRVCRRFSQARSDCYGREGEAVCEEFTGKADSQGCVSSVVKTKIFQLKRNGYEMKIEVEGKITEEGTGVELTGTDSSEITGTMSKISFEQVDSHYRPGIPFFGQVKLVDGTDAPIANERIQISMGGNKYATNKTGQVWFSIDTVNFTDTSIQIAATHKSELNCYDSTWVTPEYGSAHHSVTRFYSPSQSFLKIEPVPQTFSCGSSVGVRVHYILKPEAVQEQKEIVFYYLVMAKGGIVSAGTEEHPVGDGELVQVFELRVPVGPEIAPLARVLVYTTLPSGEVVANSEDFKIENCFANKVDLHFSPVEGLPASDAHLQVRASPGSLCAVRAVDKSVLLMKPEAELSPSSVYDLLPVKDIRGYDYRGHHVEEEDENPCVSLSNVILNGFIYTPVSPDGEGDAFHILKVSARPPGSV
;
A
#
# COMPACT_ATOMS: atom_id res chain seq x y z
N MET A 1 -19.44 14.49 -8.45
CA MET A 1 -19.53 13.08 -8.85
C MET A 1 -18.73 12.15 -7.95
N PRO A 2 -19.11 11.72 -6.72
CA PRO A 2 -18.31 10.68 -6.05
C PRO A 2 -18.38 9.36 -6.85
N LYS A 3 -17.28 8.62 -6.91
CA LYS A 3 -17.23 7.32 -7.62
C LYS A 3 -17.90 6.19 -6.84
N LYS A 4 -17.99 6.33 -5.52
CA LYS A 4 -18.54 5.34 -4.61
C LYS A 4 -19.24 6.02 -3.44
N ILE A 5 -20.35 5.44 -2.99
CA ILE A 5 -21.13 5.86 -1.82
C ILE A 5 -21.52 4.65 -0.99
N THR A 6 -21.82 4.88 0.28
CA THR A 6 -22.27 3.85 1.21
C THR A 6 -23.80 3.78 1.27
N ILE A 7 -24.36 2.64 1.69
CA ILE A 7 -25.80 2.51 1.94
C ILE A 7 -26.34 3.41 3.08
N GLN A 8 -25.47 4.09 3.83
CA GLN A 8 -25.84 5.01 4.90
C GLN A 8 -25.82 6.48 4.46
N ASP A 9 -25.27 6.79 3.28
CA ASP A 9 -25.16 8.16 2.81
C ASP A 9 -26.54 8.76 2.54
N GLU A 10 -26.83 9.93 3.09
CA GLU A 10 -28.13 10.61 2.97
C GLU A 10 -28.19 11.59 1.79
N GLU A 11 -27.02 11.98 1.27
CA GLU A 11 -26.87 13.04 0.28
C GLU A 11 -25.85 12.64 -0.81
N LEU A 12 -26.18 12.93 -2.06
CA LEU A 12 -25.30 12.73 -3.22
C LEU A 12 -25.03 14.09 -3.88
N LYS A 13 -23.76 14.50 -3.90
CA LYS A 13 -23.31 15.73 -4.56
C LYS A 13 -23.06 15.49 -6.04
N VAL A 14 -23.91 16.06 -6.88
CA VAL A 14 -23.83 15.97 -8.34
C VAL A 14 -23.45 17.34 -8.90
N ALA A 15 -22.50 17.35 -9.84
CA ALA A 15 -22.09 18.55 -10.56
C ALA A 15 -21.90 18.18 -12.03
N VAL A 16 -22.50 18.96 -12.92
CA VAL A 16 -22.40 18.81 -14.37
C VAL A 16 -21.86 20.13 -14.92
N CYS A 17 -20.77 20.06 -15.68
CA CYS A 17 -20.07 21.24 -16.18
C CYS A 17 -19.84 21.12 -17.69
N GLY A 18 -19.99 22.25 -18.39
CA GLY A 18 -19.66 22.38 -19.80
C GLY A 18 -18.47 23.32 -19.99
N LEU A 19 -17.48 22.89 -20.77
CA LEU A 19 -16.32 23.69 -21.13
C LEU A 19 -16.20 23.73 -22.65
N TYR A 20 -15.96 24.92 -23.21
CA TYR A 20 -15.59 25.02 -24.62
C TYR A 20 -14.21 24.40 -24.82
N THR A 21 -13.92 23.95 -26.05
CA THR A 21 -12.64 23.33 -26.42
C THR A 21 -11.43 24.25 -26.19
N TYR A 22 -11.64 25.57 -26.13
CA TYR A 22 -10.62 26.58 -25.85
C TYR A 22 -10.54 27.01 -24.37
N GLY A 23 -11.34 26.41 -23.47
CA GLY A 23 -11.19 26.53 -22.01
C GLY A 23 -12.30 27.30 -21.25
N PRO A 24 -12.93 28.36 -21.80
CA PRO A 24 -13.98 29.07 -21.10
C PRO A 24 -15.21 28.20 -20.80
N PRO A 25 -15.96 28.53 -19.72
CA PRO A 25 -17.18 27.82 -19.40
C PRO A 25 -18.30 28.04 -20.40
N VAL A 26 -19.14 27.02 -20.61
CA VAL A 26 -20.30 27.08 -21.49
C VAL A 26 -21.50 27.62 -20.72
N PRO A 27 -22.04 28.81 -21.07
CA PRO A 27 -23.31 29.26 -20.56
C PRO A 27 -24.45 28.46 -21.23
N GLY A 28 -25.46 28.10 -20.46
CA GLY A 28 -26.55 27.29 -20.98
C GLY A 28 -27.51 26.77 -19.93
N LEU A 29 -28.52 26.06 -20.40
CA LEU A 29 -29.45 25.33 -19.56
C LEU A 29 -28.95 23.90 -19.38
N VAL A 30 -28.86 23.44 -18.14
CA VAL A 30 -28.43 22.08 -17.81
C VAL A 30 -29.59 21.31 -17.21
N ASN A 31 -29.94 20.19 -17.84
CA ASN A 31 -30.89 19.22 -17.33
C ASN A 31 -30.12 18.00 -16.79
N VAL A 32 -30.34 17.64 -15.52
CA VAL A 32 -29.66 16.55 -14.85
C VAL A 32 -30.68 15.51 -14.40
N ARG A 33 -30.41 14.26 -14.73
CA ARG A 33 -31.22 13.09 -14.41
C ARG A 33 -30.38 12.09 -13.62
N VAL A 34 -30.80 11.79 -12.40
CA VAL A 34 -30.11 10.88 -11.47
C VAL A 34 -31.00 9.67 -11.26
N CYS A 35 -30.53 8.47 -11.60
CA CYS A 35 -31.34 7.25 -11.60
C CYS A 35 -30.66 6.10 -10.87
N ARG A 36 -31.46 5.28 -10.18
CA ARG A 36 -31.06 3.94 -9.73
C ARG A 36 -31.96 2.90 -10.38
N ARG A 37 -31.37 2.00 -11.17
CA ARG A 37 -32.10 0.97 -11.92
C ARG A 37 -32.53 -0.18 -11.04
N PHE A 38 -33.60 -0.87 -11.43
CA PHE A 38 -33.95 -2.17 -10.84
C PHE A 38 -33.00 -3.26 -11.37
N SER A 39 -32.57 -4.19 -10.52
CA SER A 39 -31.63 -5.24 -10.93
C SER A 39 -32.25 -6.28 -11.87
N GLN A 40 -33.58 -6.41 -11.84
CA GLN A 40 -34.36 -7.21 -12.75
C GLN A 40 -35.51 -6.33 -13.26
N ALA A 41 -35.54 -6.06 -14.56
CA ALA A 41 -36.71 -5.44 -15.20
C ALA A 41 -37.89 -6.42 -15.06
N ARG A 42 -38.74 -6.20 -14.06
CA ARG A 42 -39.77 -7.19 -13.69
C ARG A 42 -40.93 -7.27 -14.68
N SER A 43 -41.07 -6.33 -15.62
CA SER A 43 -42.14 -6.38 -16.61
C SER A 43 -42.00 -5.29 -17.69
N ASP A 44 -42.21 -5.65 -18.96
CA ASP A 44 -42.40 -4.69 -20.06
C ASP A 44 -43.73 -3.91 -19.96
N CYS A 45 -44.59 -4.23 -18.98
CA CYS A 45 -45.95 -3.68 -18.86
C CYS A 45 -46.02 -2.21 -18.40
N TYR A 46 -44.94 -1.65 -17.81
CA TYR A 46 -44.96 -0.31 -17.20
C TYR A 46 -43.98 0.70 -17.85
N GLY A 47 -43.34 0.34 -18.96
CA GLY A 47 -42.40 1.23 -19.67
C GLY A 47 -41.27 1.76 -18.78
N ARG A 48 -40.83 3.01 -19.02
CA ARG A 48 -39.68 3.65 -18.33
C ARG A 48 -39.83 3.78 -16.80
N GLU A 49 -41.07 3.82 -16.28
CA GLU A 49 -41.33 3.92 -14.82
C GLU A 49 -41.05 2.59 -14.10
N GLY A 50 -41.03 1.46 -14.82
CA GLY A 50 -40.67 0.14 -14.30
C GLY A 50 -39.17 -0.17 -14.36
N GLU A 51 -38.34 0.72 -14.88
CA GLU A 51 -36.92 0.47 -15.17
C GLU A 51 -35.97 1.06 -14.12
N ALA A 52 -36.31 2.23 -13.56
CA ALA A 52 -35.48 2.92 -12.57
C ALA A 52 -36.28 3.90 -11.72
N VAL A 53 -35.74 4.21 -10.54
CA VAL A 53 -36.18 5.35 -9.73
C VAL A 53 -35.26 6.53 -10.06
N CYS A 54 -35.83 7.63 -10.55
CA CYS A 54 -35.07 8.79 -10.99
C CYS A 54 -35.53 10.08 -10.30
N GLU A 55 -34.59 11.01 -10.12
CA GLU A 55 -34.82 12.38 -9.71
C GLU A 55 -34.19 13.31 -10.76
N GLU A 56 -34.96 14.30 -11.21
CA GLU A 56 -34.56 15.23 -12.28
C GLU A 56 -34.59 16.66 -11.76
N PHE A 57 -33.59 17.44 -12.16
CA PHE A 57 -33.56 18.88 -11.88
C PHE A 57 -32.93 19.63 -13.04
N THR A 58 -33.34 20.89 -13.18
CA THR A 58 -32.85 21.78 -14.23
C THR A 58 -32.32 23.06 -13.60
N GLY A 59 -31.17 23.54 -14.09
CA GLY A 59 -30.54 24.77 -13.63
C GLY A 59 -29.88 25.52 -14.78
N LYS A 60 -29.71 26.83 -14.62
CA LYS A 60 -28.82 27.61 -15.49
C LYS A 60 -27.39 27.43 -15.04
N ALA A 61 -26.47 27.25 -15.98
CA ALA A 61 -25.05 27.16 -15.69
C ALA A 61 -24.55 28.44 -14.99
N ASP A 62 -23.75 28.27 -13.95
CA ASP A 62 -23.14 29.38 -13.21
C ASP A 62 -21.98 30.03 -13.98
N SER A 63 -21.28 30.99 -13.35
CA SER A 63 -20.11 31.65 -13.94
C SER A 63 -18.96 30.70 -14.32
N GLN A 64 -18.97 29.47 -13.80
CA GLN A 64 -18.00 28.41 -14.08
C GLN A 64 -18.58 27.36 -15.06
N GLY A 65 -19.75 27.61 -15.67
CA GLY A 65 -20.39 26.73 -16.64
C GLY A 65 -20.95 25.45 -16.02
N CYS A 66 -21.19 25.46 -14.70
CA CYS A 66 -21.58 24.29 -13.94
C CYS A 66 -22.98 24.44 -13.34
N VAL A 67 -23.66 23.31 -13.15
CA VAL A 67 -24.80 23.18 -12.25
C VAL A 67 -24.49 22.10 -11.23
N SER A 68 -24.50 22.48 -9.96
CA SER A 68 -24.30 21.56 -8.84
C SER A 68 -25.52 21.51 -7.95
N SER A 69 -25.92 20.31 -7.54
CA SER A 69 -27.02 20.09 -6.61
C SER A 69 -26.71 18.94 -5.64
N VAL A 70 -27.40 18.95 -4.51
CA VAL A 70 -27.33 17.90 -3.49
C VAL A 70 -28.63 17.11 -3.55
N VAL A 71 -28.56 15.88 -4.03
CA VAL A 71 -29.71 14.99 -4.22
C VAL A 71 -29.89 14.13 -2.97
N LYS A 72 -31.10 14.05 -2.43
CA LYS A 72 -31.38 13.25 -1.23
C LYS A 72 -31.50 11.78 -1.60
N THR A 73 -30.69 10.93 -0.99
CA THR A 73 -30.59 9.51 -1.38
C THR A 73 -31.81 8.67 -0.97
N LYS A 74 -32.68 9.20 -0.10
CA LYS A 74 -33.87 8.52 0.41
C LYS A 74 -34.78 7.98 -0.71
N ILE A 75 -34.90 8.69 -1.83
CA ILE A 75 -35.73 8.28 -2.97
C ILE A 75 -35.20 6.99 -3.61
N PHE A 76 -33.87 6.81 -3.68
CA PHE A 76 -33.22 5.67 -4.31
C PHE A 76 -33.20 4.41 -3.43
N GLN A 77 -33.68 4.48 -2.18
CA GLN A 77 -33.82 3.34 -1.27
C GLN A 77 -32.53 2.49 -1.17
N LEU A 78 -31.36 3.11 -0.90
CA LEU A 78 -30.03 2.47 -1.01
C LEU A 78 -29.93 1.09 -0.33
N LYS A 79 -30.61 0.92 0.81
CA LYS A 79 -30.61 -0.32 1.60
C LYS A 79 -31.55 -1.40 1.06
N ARG A 80 -32.38 -1.14 0.05
CA ARG A 80 -33.35 -2.11 -0.47
C ARG A 80 -32.73 -2.99 -1.54
N ASN A 81 -32.92 -4.30 -1.42
CA ASN A 81 -32.51 -5.27 -2.41
C ASN A 81 -33.45 -5.25 -3.64
N GLY A 82 -32.99 -5.75 -4.79
CA GLY A 82 -33.75 -5.73 -6.07
C GLY A 82 -33.48 -4.49 -6.94
N TYR A 83 -32.52 -3.66 -6.55
CA TYR A 83 -31.99 -2.56 -7.34
C TYR A 83 -30.53 -2.82 -7.66
N GLU A 84 -30.02 -2.19 -8.71
CA GLU A 84 -28.59 -2.19 -8.98
C GLU A 84 -27.84 -1.45 -7.86
N MET A 85 -26.63 -1.93 -7.54
CA MET A 85 -25.73 -1.30 -6.57
C MET A 85 -24.92 -0.18 -7.23
N LYS A 86 -25.59 0.65 -8.04
CA LYS A 86 -25.03 1.86 -8.66
C LYS A 86 -26.10 2.91 -8.89
N ILE A 87 -25.70 4.17 -8.87
CA ILE A 87 -26.49 5.33 -9.30
C ILE A 87 -25.89 5.86 -10.60
N GLU A 88 -26.72 6.09 -11.59
CA GLU A 88 -26.33 6.67 -12.87
C GLU A 88 -26.79 8.13 -12.93
N VAL A 89 -25.92 9.00 -13.43
CA VAL A 89 -26.22 10.41 -13.66
C VAL A 89 -26.05 10.70 -15.14
N GLU A 90 -27.07 11.32 -15.73
CA GLU A 90 -27.06 11.86 -17.08
C GLU A 90 -27.26 13.37 -17.00
N GLY A 91 -26.32 14.14 -17.54
CA GLY A 91 -26.37 15.58 -17.61
C GLY A 91 -26.41 16.03 -19.06
N LYS A 92 -27.41 16.81 -19.43
CA LYS A 92 -27.59 17.37 -20.78
C LYS A 92 -27.46 18.88 -20.72
N ILE A 93 -26.48 19.44 -21.43
CA ILE A 93 -26.21 20.88 -21.50
C ILE A 93 -26.67 21.39 -22.86
N THR A 94 -27.53 22.40 -22.87
CA THR A 94 -27.96 23.13 -24.06
C THR A 94 -27.29 24.50 -24.07
N GLU A 95 -26.43 24.75 -25.06
CA GLU A 95 -25.64 25.98 -25.16
C GLU A 95 -26.50 27.21 -25.53
N GLU A 96 -26.22 28.33 -24.88
CA GLU A 96 -26.92 29.60 -25.09
C GLU A 96 -26.43 30.31 -26.35
N GLY A 97 -27.15 30.14 -27.46
CA GLY A 97 -26.93 30.88 -28.72
C GLY A 97 -27.00 30.00 -29.95
N THR A 98 -26.36 28.84 -29.91
CA THR A 98 -26.36 27.85 -31.00
C THR A 98 -27.42 26.76 -30.84
N GLY A 99 -27.87 26.53 -29.59
CA GLY A 99 -28.82 25.47 -29.26
C GLY A 99 -28.23 24.06 -29.38
N VAL A 100 -26.91 23.93 -29.50
CA VAL A 100 -26.23 22.63 -29.51
C VAL A 100 -26.38 21.97 -28.15
N GLU A 101 -26.71 20.69 -28.15
CA GLU A 101 -26.86 19.88 -26.94
C GLU A 101 -25.75 18.85 -26.83
N LEU A 102 -25.15 18.76 -25.64
CA LEU A 102 -24.19 17.72 -25.30
C LEU A 102 -24.64 16.97 -24.06
N THR A 103 -24.45 15.65 -24.08
CA THR A 103 -24.80 14.77 -22.97
C THR A 103 -23.55 14.16 -22.37
N GLY A 104 -23.40 14.27 -21.05
CA GLY A 104 -22.40 13.56 -20.26
C GLY A 104 -23.08 12.55 -19.34
N THR A 105 -22.46 11.41 -19.14
CA THR A 105 -22.91 10.39 -18.19
C THR A 105 -21.80 10.01 -17.24
N ASP A 106 -22.16 9.68 -16.00
CA ASP A 106 -21.25 9.08 -15.03
C ASP A 106 -22.03 8.13 -14.12
N SER A 107 -21.34 7.26 -13.38
CA SER A 107 -21.95 6.35 -12.39
C SER A 107 -21.21 6.33 -11.06
N SER A 108 -21.95 6.15 -9.97
CA SER A 108 -21.44 5.98 -8.60
C SER A 108 -21.83 4.60 -8.09
N GLU A 109 -20.86 3.80 -7.68
CA GLU A 109 -21.11 2.51 -7.05
C GLU A 109 -21.73 2.70 -5.65
N ILE A 110 -22.66 1.82 -5.27
CA ILE A 110 -23.21 1.73 -3.91
C ILE A 110 -22.58 0.51 -3.24
N THR A 111 -22.12 0.65 -2.00
CA THR A 111 -21.59 -0.49 -1.24
C THR A 111 -22.25 -0.66 0.13
N GLY A 112 -22.50 -1.92 0.50
CA GLY A 112 -22.93 -2.34 1.84
C GLY A 112 -21.78 -2.40 2.84
N THR A 113 -20.53 -2.33 2.37
CA THR A 113 -19.35 -2.39 3.23
C THR A 113 -19.13 -1.04 3.93
N MET A 114 -19.20 -1.03 5.25
CA MET A 114 -19.00 0.19 6.07
C MET A 114 -17.53 0.41 6.43
N SER A 115 -16.79 -0.67 6.64
CA SER A 115 -15.35 -0.60 6.86
C SER A 115 -14.65 -1.83 6.31
N LYS A 116 -13.42 -1.64 5.84
CA LYS A 116 -12.50 -2.69 5.43
C LYS A 116 -11.21 -2.55 6.19
N ILE A 117 -10.65 -3.68 6.57
CA ILE A 117 -9.36 -3.77 7.25
C ILE A 117 -8.41 -4.54 6.35
N SER A 118 -7.16 -4.10 6.26
CA SER A 118 -6.11 -4.80 5.54
C SER A 118 -4.79 -4.71 6.29
N PHE A 119 -4.00 -5.78 6.26
CA PHE A 119 -2.59 -5.73 6.65
C PHE A 119 -1.78 -5.14 5.49
N GLU A 120 -0.99 -4.10 5.74
CA GLU A 120 -0.16 -3.45 4.71
C GLU A 120 1.33 -3.87 4.83
N GLN A 121 1.88 -3.84 6.04
CA GLN A 121 3.26 -4.23 6.32
C GLN A 121 3.25 -5.21 7.49
N VAL A 122 3.39 -6.50 7.20
CA VAL A 122 3.38 -7.55 8.21
C VAL A 122 4.25 -8.72 7.75
N ASP A 123 5.07 -9.24 8.65
CA ASP A 123 5.91 -10.40 8.36
C ASP A 123 5.04 -11.67 8.23
N SER A 124 5.45 -12.58 7.35
CA SER A 124 4.89 -13.94 7.30
C SER A 124 5.46 -14.86 8.38
N HIS A 125 6.52 -14.44 9.07
CA HIS A 125 7.22 -15.24 10.06
C HIS A 125 7.40 -14.49 11.36
N TYR A 126 7.19 -15.16 12.49
CA TYR A 126 7.49 -14.62 13.81
C TYR A 126 8.74 -15.29 14.41
N ARG A 127 9.50 -14.55 15.19
CA ARG A 127 10.70 -15.02 15.90
C ARG A 127 10.39 -15.07 17.39
N PRO A 128 10.37 -16.24 18.04
CA PRO A 128 10.11 -16.34 19.48
C PRO A 128 11.02 -15.41 20.29
N GLY A 129 10.42 -14.66 21.21
CA GLY A 129 11.12 -13.69 22.06
C GLY A 129 11.34 -12.31 21.42
N ILE A 130 11.27 -12.16 20.10
CA ILE A 130 11.34 -10.84 19.44
C ILE A 130 9.91 -10.36 19.15
N PRO A 131 9.56 -9.11 19.51
CA PRO A 131 8.22 -8.57 19.22
C PRO A 131 7.85 -8.70 17.74
N PHE A 132 6.64 -9.20 17.49
CA PHE A 132 6.09 -9.29 16.15
C PHE A 132 5.42 -7.96 15.77
N PHE A 133 5.91 -7.32 14.71
CA PHE A 133 5.43 -6.02 14.26
C PHE A 133 4.48 -6.16 13.08
N GLY A 134 3.48 -5.27 13.01
CA GLY A 134 2.68 -5.14 11.81
C GLY A 134 1.95 -3.80 11.72
N GLN A 135 1.50 -3.50 10.51
CA GLN A 135 0.70 -2.34 10.18
C GLN A 135 -0.64 -2.77 9.60
N VAL A 136 -1.70 -2.20 10.16
CA VAL A 136 -3.07 -2.37 9.69
C VAL A 136 -3.58 -1.04 9.16
N LYS A 137 -4.40 -1.09 8.11
CA LYS A 137 -5.14 0.06 7.59
C LYS A 137 -6.64 -0.20 7.64
N LEU A 138 -7.37 0.80 8.11
CA LEU A 138 -8.82 0.85 8.20
C LEU A 138 -9.33 1.93 7.24
N VAL A 139 -10.15 1.51 6.29
CA VAL A 139 -10.84 2.39 5.35
C VAL A 139 -12.34 2.13 5.38
N ASP A 140 -13.13 3.09 4.92
CA ASP A 140 -14.56 2.91 4.72
C ASP A 140 -14.88 2.20 3.39
N GLY A 141 -16.17 2.04 3.08
CA GLY A 141 -16.62 1.45 1.82
C GLY A 141 -16.17 2.22 0.56
N THR A 142 -15.83 3.50 0.70
CA THR A 142 -15.36 4.39 -0.37
C THR A 142 -13.83 4.45 -0.48
N ASP A 143 -13.13 3.60 0.28
CA ASP A 143 -11.68 3.55 0.41
C ASP A 143 -11.06 4.81 1.06
N ALA A 144 -11.89 5.64 1.71
CA ALA A 144 -11.43 6.77 2.50
C ALA A 144 -10.94 6.30 3.89
N PRO A 145 -9.86 6.89 4.42
CA PRO A 145 -9.29 6.46 5.69
C PRO A 145 -10.19 6.81 6.88
N ILE A 146 -10.39 5.85 7.80
CA ILE A 146 -11.14 6.06 9.04
C ILE A 146 -10.15 6.35 10.17
N ALA A 147 -10.12 7.60 10.63
CA ALA A 147 -9.20 8.06 11.67
C ALA A 147 -9.79 7.95 13.08
N ASN A 148 -8.90 7.80 14.08
CA ASN A 148 -9.20 7.75 15.52
C ASN A 148 -10.15 6.64 15.97
N GLU A 149 -10.25 5.56 15.18
CA GLU A 149 -11.13 4.44 15.47
C GLU A 149 -10.33 3.29 16.07
N ARG A 150 -10.95 2.53 16.99
CA ARG A 150 -10.27 1.44 17.69
C ARG A 150 -10.45 0.12 16.96
N ILE A 151 -9.34 -0.47 16.53
CA ILE A 151 -9.30 -1.85 16.04
C ILE A 151 -8.78 -2.79 17.13
N GLN A 152 -9.29 -4.02 17.14
CA GLN A 152 -8.83 -5.09 18.00
C GLN A 152 -8.00 -6.07 17.18
N ILE A 153 -6.82 -6.44 17.69
CA ILE A 153 -5.96 -7.44 17.07
C ILE A 153 -5.99 -8.68 17.97
N SER A 154 -6.42 -9.81 17.41
CA SER A 154 -6.54 -11.07 18.15
C SER A 154 -5.16 -11.56 18.62
N MET A 155 -5.16 -12.43 19.64
CA MET A 155 -4.02 -12.87 20.47
C MET A 155 -3.50 -11.87 21.51
N GLY A 156 -3.50 -10.56 21.22
CA GLY A 156 -3.02 -9.55 22.18
C GLY A 156 -4.11 -8.94 23.07
N GLY A 157 -5.39 -9.01 22.68
CA GLY A 157 -6.51 -8.33 23.36
C GLY A 157 -6.43 -6.78 23.33
N ASN A 158 -5.30 -6.24 22.89
CA ASN A 158 -5.00 -4.83 22.81
C ASN A 158 -5.84 -4.17 21.72
N LYS A 159 -6.30 -2.96 22.04
CA LYS A 159 -7.02 -2.09 21.12
C LYS A 159 -6.10 -0.96 20.68
N TYR A 160 -5.99 -0.79 19.37
CA TYR A 160 -5.14 0.23 18.77
C TYR A 160 -5.99 1.27 18.05
N ALA A 161 -5.64 2.55 18.17
CA ALA A 161 -6.36 3.64 17.53
C ALA A 161 -5.70 4.05 16.22
N THR A 162 -6.49 4.20 15.16
CA THR A 162 -5.99 4.61 13.84
C THR A 162 -5.59 6.08 13.80
N ASN A 163 -4.56 6.39 13.02
CA ASN A 163 -4.12 7.76 12.77
C ASN A 163 -4.99 8.46 11.70
N LYS A 164 -4.60 9.67 11.27
CA LYS A 164 -5.31 10.45 10.23
C LYS A 164 -5.38 9.75 8.87
N THR A 165 -4.46 8.85 8.56
CA THR A 165 -4.45 8.06 7.31
C THR A 165 -5.14 6.70 7.48
N GLY A 166 -5.84 6.48 8.59
CA GLY A 166 -6.53 5.22 8.87
C GLY A 166 -5.58 4.07 9.21
N GLN A 167 -4.30 4.35 9.42
CA GLN A 167 -3.27 3.34 9.68
C GLN A 167 -2.95 3.24 11.17
N VAL A 168 -2.52 2.06 11.60
CA VAL A 168 -2.01 1.85 12.94
C VAL A 168 -0.96 0.75 12.98
N TRP A 169 0.06 0.98 13.80
CA TRP A 169 1.10 0.01 14.09
C TRP A 169 0.77 -0.76 15.35
N PHE A 170 1.06 -2.05 15.32
CA PHE A 170 0.93 -2.92 16.46
C PHE A 170 2.20 -3.73 16.65
N SER A 171 2.42 -4.12 17.90
CA SER A 171 3.47 -5.03 18.31
C SER A 171 2.85 -6.08 19.23
N ILE A 172 3.11 -7.35 18.96
CA ILE A 172 2.68 -8.48 19.79
C ILE A 172 3.93 -9.07 20.44
N ASP A 173 3.90 -9.23 21.76
CA ASP A 173 4.95 -9.93 22.48
C ASP A 173 4.86 -11.44 22.20
N THR A 174 5.96 -12.02 21.73
CA THR A 174 6.07 -13.43 21.32
C THR A 174 6.87 -14.28 22.29
N VAL A 175 7.24 -13.76 23.47
CA VAL A 175 8.07 -14.49 24.47
C VAL A 175 7.47 -15.85 24.84
N ASN A 176 6.14 -15.94 24.93
CA ASN A 176 5.43 -17.17 25.32
C ASN A 176 4.93 -18.01 24.13
N PHE A 177 5.31 -17.66 22.90
CA PHE A 177 4.79 -18.34 21.71
C PHE A 177 5.65 -19.55 21.37
N THR A 178 5.02 -20.71 21.27
CA THR A 178 5.68 -21.99 20.94
C THR A 178 5.12 -22.66 19.69
N ASP A 179 3.96 -22.20 19.20
CA ASP A 179 3.21 -22.85 18.12
C ASP A 179 3.90 -22.66 16.76
N THR A 180 3.91 -23.68 15.91
CA THR A 180 4.55 -23.59 14.58
C THR A 180 3.86 -22.59 13.65
N SER A 181 2.57 -22.32 13.87
CA SER A 181 1.77 -21.38 13.10
C SER A 181 0.72 -20.73 14.00
N ILE A 182 0.51 -19.42 13.80
CA ILE A 182 -0.48 -18.62 14.50
C ILE A 182 -1.31 -17.81 13.50
N GLN A 183 -2.57 -17.53 13.84
CA GLN A 183 -3.46 -16.71 13.03
C GLN A 183 -3.78 -15.40 13.73
N ILE A 184 -3.37 -14.30 13.11
CA ILE A 184 -3.64 -12.94 13.58
C ILE A 184 -4.85 -12.41 12.84
N ALA A 185 -5.83 -11.89 13.57
CA ALA A 185 -7.03 -11.28 13.02
C ALA A 185 -7.13 -9.84 13.49
N ALA A 186 -7.42 -8.93 12.57
CA ALA A 186 -7.75 -7.55 12.87
C ALA A 186 -9.26 -7.36 12.67
N THR A 187 -9.94 -6.89 13.71
CA THR A 187 -11.39 -6.68 13.73
C THR A 187 -11.71 -5.26 14.22
N HIS A 188 -12.78 -4.68 13.68
CA HIS A 188 -13.18 -3.31 14.00
C HIS A 188 -14.50 -3.29 14.78
N LYS A 189 -15.61 -3.62 14.11
CA LYS A 189 -16.94 -3.72 14.72
C LYS A 189 -17.49 -5.12 14.50
N SER A 190 -18.25 -5.59 15.48
CA SER A 190 -18.99 -6.84 15.35
C SER A 190 -20.10 -6.66 14.33
N GLU A 191 -20.24 -7.64 13.44
CA GLU A 191 -21.38 -7.69 12.54
C GLU A 191 -22.68 -7.89 13.34
N LEU A 192 -23.73 -7.18 12.95
CA LEU A 192 -25.07 -7.47 13.43
C LEU A 192 -25.55 -8.73 12.70
N ASN A 193 -25.66 -9.84 13.42
CA ASN A 193 -26.19 -11.11 12.90
C ASN A 193 -27.71 -11.02 12.65
N CYS A 194 -28.11 -10.19 11.70
CA CYS A 194 -29.49 -10.00 11.28
C CYS A 194 -29.56 -10.21 9.77
N TYR A 195 -29.82 -11.44 9.33
CA TYR A 195 -30.01 -11.75 7.93
C TYR A 195 -31.43 -11.36 7.49
N ASP A 196 -31.53 -10.45 6.53
CA ASP A 196 -32.78 -10.10 5.86
C ASP A 196 -32.55 -10.08 4.35
N SER A 197 -33.22 -10.96 3.61
CA SER A 197 -33.05 -11.07 2.15
C SER A 197 -33.57 -9.85 1.38
N THR A 198 -34.38 -9.01 2.01
CA THR A 198 -34.99 -7.84 1.39
C THR A 198 -34.15 -6.56 1.56
N TRP A 199 -33.17 -6.58 2.47
CA TRP A 199 -32.32 -5.43 2.79
C TRP A 199 -30.84 -5.74 2.61
N VAL A 200 -30.07 -4.74 2.18
CA VAL A 200 -28.62 -4.77 2.18
C VAL A 200 -28.15 -4.46 3.61
N THR A 201 -27.44 -5.40 4.21
CA THR A 201 -26.92 -5.27 5.56
C THR A 201 -25.58 -4.54 5.56
N PRO A 202 -25.32 -3.65 6.54
CA PRO A 202 -24.01 -3.05 6.72
C PRO A 202 -22.98 -4.11 7.12
N GLU A 203 -21.92 -4.25 6.34
CA GLU A 203 -20.83 -5.21 6.57
C GLU A 203 -19.60 -4.51 7.14
N TYR A 204 -18.94 -5.13 8.12
CA TYR A 204 -17.71 -4.63 8.73
C TYR A 204 -16.61 -5.67 8.52
N GLY A 205 -15.78 -5.43 7.50
CA GLY A 205 -14.72 -6.36 7.12
C GLY A 205 -13.70 -6.59 8.24
N SER A 206 -13.20 -7.82 8.30
CA SER A 206 -12.07 -8.24 9.12
C SER A 206 -10.91 -8.71 8.23
N ALA A 207 -9.69 -8.63 8.74
CA ALA A 207 -8.52 -9.12 8.05
C ALA A 207 -7.89 -10.25 8.85
N HIS A 208 -7.39 -11.27 8.16
CA HIS A 208 -6.68 -12.39 8.77
C HIS A 208 -5.32 -12.56 8.11
N HIS A 209 -4.31 -12.90 8.91
CA HIS A 209 -2.95 -13.15 8.47
C HIS A 209 -2.40 -14.38 9.18
N SER A 210 -1.90 -15.34 8.42
CA SER A 210 -1.27 -16.54 8.96
C SER A 210 0.23 -16.29 9.08
N VAL A 211 0.79 -16.60 10.24
CA VAL A 211 2.21 -16.38 10.54
C VAL A 211 2.82 -17.68 11.00
N THR A 212 3.91 -18.10 10.37
CA THR A 212 4.66 -19.31 10.75
C THR A 212 5.85 -18.95 11.63
N ARG A 213 6.36 -19.90 12.40
CA ARG A 213 7.57 -19.70 13.20
C ARG A 213 8.79 -19.62 12.29
N PHE A 214 9.75 -18.77 12.66
CA PHE A 214 11.05 -18.71 12.00
C PHE A 214 11.99 -19.77 12.61
N TYR A 215 12.57 -20.60 11.76
CA TYR A 215 13.47 -21.68 12.14
C TYR A 215 14.88 -21.16 12.43
N SER A 216 15.42 -21.53 13.59
CA SER A 216 16.84 -21.39 13.94
C SER A 216 17.28 -22.60 14.77
N PRO A 217 18.33 -23.34 14.36
CA PRO A 217 18.89 -24.43 15.13
C PRO A 217 19.32 -24.04 16.55
N SER A 218 19.93 -22.86 16.71
CA SER A 218 20.37 -22.38 18.02
C SER A 218 19.33 -21.56 18.78
N GLN A 219 18.12 -21.37 18.22
CA GLN A 219 17.13 -20.42 18.74
C GLN A 219 17.67 -19.00 18.88
N SER A 220 18.59 -18.63 17.99
CA SER A 220 19.15 -17.28 17.89
C SER A 220 18.50 -16.56 16.72
N PHE A 221 18.06 -15.34 16.95
CA PHE A 221 17.24 -14.58 16.00
C PHE A 221 17.74 -13.16 15.84
N LEU A 222 17.47 -12.62 14.67
CA LEU A 222 17.72 -11.22 14.33
C LEU A 222 16.49 -10.68 13.59
N LYS A 223 16.09 -9.44 13.87
CA LYS A 223 14.99 -8.73 13.20
C LYS A 223 15.32 -7.25 13.11
N ILE A 224 15.28 -6.74 11.90
CA ILE A 224 15.29 -5.31 11.62
C ILE A 224 13.87 -4.81 11.87
N GLU A 225 13.73 -3.73 12.63
CA GLU A 225 12.42 -3.15 12.90
C GLU A 225 11.89 -2.43 11.65
N PRO A 226 10.69 -2.79 11.17
CA PRO A 226 10.10 -2.14 10.01
C PRO A 226 9.73 -0.69 10.33
N VAL A 227 9.91 0.20 9.36
CA VAL A 227 9.57 1.62 9.49
C VAL A 227 8.59 2.02 8.39
N PRO A 228 7.38 2.54 8.72
CA PRO A 228 6.34 2.90 7.73
C PRO A 228 6.70 4.08 6.82
N GLN A 229 7.67 4.88 7.24
CA GLN A 229 7.91 6.19 6.68
C GLN A 229 8.69 6.07 5.36
N THR A 230 8.29 6.88 4.38
CA THR A 230 9.13 7.11 3.21
C THR A 230 10.24 8.09 3.59
N PHE A 231 11.49 7.67 3.43
CA PHE A 231 12.64 8.49 3.81
C PHE A 231 13.00 9.50 2.71
N SER A 232 13.18 10.76 3.11
CA SER A 232 13.61 11.82 2.20
C SER A 232 15.12 11.79 1.99
N CYS A 233 15.53 12.05 0.75
CA CYS A 233 16.94 12.08 0.39
C CYS A 233 17.69 13.24 1.04
N GLY A 234 18.97 13.01 1.39
CA GLY A 234 19.83 13.98 2.07
C GLY A 234 19.78 13.90 3.59
N SER A 235 19.05 12.91 4.14
CA SER A 235 19.01 12.61 5.57
C SER A 235 19.75 11.30 5.89
N SER A 236 20.06 11.05 7.16
CA SER A 236 20.52 9.75 7.65
C SER A 236 19.48 9.19 8.60
N VAL A 237 19.12 7.92 8.43
CA VAL A 237 18.08 7.28 9.22
C VAL A 237 18.69 6.22 10.13
N GLY A 238 18.29 6.23 11.39
CA GLY A 238 18.59 5.17 12.35
C GLY A 238 17.53 4.09 12.30
N VAL A 239 17.94 2.85 12.04
CA VAL A 239 17.09 1.67 12.00
C VAL A 239 17.42 0.79 13.19
N ARG A 240 16.40 0.40 13.96
CA ARG A 240 16.60 -0.48 15.13
C ARG A 240 16.71 -1.93 14.69
N VAL A 241 17.70 -2.64 15.20
CA VAL A 241 17.91 -4.07 14.97
C VAL A 241 17.82 -4.80 16.30
N HIS A 242 16.86 -5.70 16.39
CA HIS A 242 16.62 -6.57 17.54
C HIS A 242 17.34 -7.88 17.33
N TYR A 243 18.03 -8.37 18.36
CA TYR A 243 18.72 -9.66 18.31
C TYR A 243 18.62 -10.43 19.62
N ILE A 244 18.60 -11.75 19.50
CA ILE A 244 18.70 -12.72 20.59
C ILE A 244 19.73 -13.74 20.15
N LEU A 245 20.81 -13.89 20.91
CA LEU A 245 21.82 -14.93 20.66
C LEU A 245 21.91 -15.83 21.89
N LYS A 246 21.71 -17.13 21.70
CA LYS A 246 21.77 -18.07 22.82
C LYS A 246 23.22 -18.31 23.27
N PRO A 247 23.50 -18.39 24.59
CA PRO A 247 24.87 -18.53 25.08
C PRO A 247 25.56 -19.79 24.54
N GLU A 248 24.80 -20.88 24.37
CA GLU A 248 25.28 -22.14 23.79
C GLU A 248 25.77 -21.97 22.35
N ALA A 249 25.18 -21.02 21.62
CA ALA A 249 25.47 -20.74 20.22
C ALA A 249 26.74 -19.89 20.06
N VAL A 250 26.98 -18.97 21.00
CA VAL A 250 28.05 -17.97 20.93
C VAL A 250 29.32 -18.40 21.69
N GLN A 251 29.24 -19.51 22.45
CA GLN A 251 30.35 -20.09 23.20
C GLN A 251 30.98 -19.06 24.16
N GLU A 252 32.30 -18.87 24.13
CA GLU A 252 33.03 -17.96 25.02
C GLU A 252 33.19 -16.53 24.44
N GLN A 253 32.56 -16.21 23.31
CA GLN A 253 32.69 -14.89 22.70
C GLN A 253 31.93 -13.84 23.51
N LYS A 254 32.59 -12.70 23.75
CA LYS A 254 32.00 -11.56 24.47
C LYS A 254 31.37 -10.51 23.55
N GLU A 255 31.82 -10.49 22.30
CA GLU A 255 31.39 -9.56 21.27
C GLU A 255 31.11 -10.33 19.99
N ILE A 256 30.12 -9.87 19.24
CA ILE A 256 29.70 -10.45 17.96
C ILE A 256 29.71 -9.36 16.89
N VAL A 257 30.16 -9.72 15.70
CA VAL A 257 30.17 -8.83 14.53
C VAL A 257 28.90 -9.07 13.73
N PHE A 258 28.13 -8.02 13.51
CA PHE A 258 27.04 -7.99 12.56
C PHE A 258 27.51 -7.35 11.26
N TYR A 259 27.24 -8.00 10.14
CA TYR A 259 27.49 -7.47 8.80
C TYR A 259 26.19 -6.93 8.24
N TYR A 260 26.24 -5.78 7.58
CA TYR A 260 25.07 -5.23 6.90
C TYR A 260 25.36 -4.87 5.45
N LEU A 261 24.36 -5.06 4.59
CA LEU A 261 24.36 -4.71 3.17
C LEU A 261 23.15 -3.83 2.87
N VAL A 262 23.35 -2.74 2.14
CA VAL A 262 22.28 -1.91 1.59
C VAL A 262 22.23 -2.16 0.09
N MET A 263 21.08 -2.62 -0.39
CA MET A 263 20.86 -3.00 -1.78
C MET A 263 19.77 -2.13 -2.39
N ALA A 264 19.97 -1.72 -3.63
CA ALA A 264 18.98 -0.98 -4.42
C ALA A 264 19.23 -1.24 -5.91
N LYS A 265 18.18 -1.08 -6.72
CA LYS A 265 18.27 -1.13 -8.20
C LYS A 265 18.98 -2.37 -8.76
N GLY A 266 18.91 -3.51 -8.07
CA GLY A 266 19.54 -4.75 -8.53
C GLY A 266 20.96 -5.03 -8.03
N GLY A 267 21.53 -4.19 -7.14
CA GLY A 267 22.89 -4.41 -6.64
C GLY A 267 23.13 -3.93 -5.21
N ILE A 268 24.30 -4.27 -4.67
CA ILE A 268 24.79 -3.80 -3.37
C ILE A 268 25.37 -2.39 -3.57
N VAL A 269 24.81 -1.41 -2.86
CA VAL A 269 25.24 0.00 -2.90
C VAL A 269 26.25 0.31 -1.80
N SER A 270 26.05 -0.24 -0.60
CA SER A 270 26.97 -0.08 0.52
C SER A 270 27.00 -1.32 1.42
N ALA A 271 28.11 -1.50 2.12
CA ALA A 271 28.32 -2.58 3.08
C ALA A 271 29.09 -2.06 4.30
N GLY A 272 28.89 -2.69 5.45
CA GLY A 272 29.63 -2.37 6.66
C GLY A 272 29.45 -3.40 7.77
N THR A 273 30.01 -3.08 8.93
CA THR A 273 30.00 -3.95 10.12
C THR A 273 29.70 -3.15 11.38
N GLU A 274 29.02 -3.78 12.33
CA GLU A 274 28.75 -3.26 13.67
C GLU A 274 29.16 -4.32 14.71
N GLU A 275 29.89 -3.91 15.74
CA GLU A 275 30.33 -4.79 16.83
C GLU A 275 29.51 -4.53 18.08
N HIS A 276 28.90 -5.58 18.64
CA HIS A 276 28.04 -5.47 19.80
C HIS A 276 28.30 -6.58 20.82
N PRO A 277 28.05 -6.33 22.12
CA PRO A 277 28.23 -7.34 23.14
C PRO A 277 27.22 -8.46 23.00
N VAL A 278 27.66 -9.67 23.35
CA VAL A 278 26.81 -10.84 23.50
C VAL A 278 26.08 -10.71 24.84
N GLY A 279 24.78 -10.45 24.78
CA GLY A 279 23.94 -10.35 25.99
C GLY A 279 23.74 -11.70 26.67
N ASP A 280 22.99 -11.72 27.77
CA ASP A 280 22.75 -12.92 28.60
C ASP A 280 21.88 -14.00 27.92
N GLY A 281 21.49 -13.81 26.65
CA GLY A 281 20.77 -14.79 25.82
C GLY A 281 19.29 -15.03 26.14
N GLU A 282 18.78 -14.45 27.22
CA GLU A 282 17.35 -14.44 27.57
C GLU A 282 16.63 -13.15 27.17
N LEU A 283 17.35 -12.03 27.12
CA LEU A 283 16.78 -10.71 26.82
C LEU A 283 17.10 -10.27 25.39
N VAL A 284 16.08 -9.76 24.70
CA VAL A 284 16.25 -9.04 23.42
C VAL A 284 17.21 -7.87 23.63
N GLN A 285 18.25 -7.85 22.82
CA GLN A 285 19.17 -6.73 22.71
C GLN A 285 18.81 -5.91 21.47
N VAL A 286 19.08 -4.61 21.52
CA VAL A 286 18.77 -3.67 20.43
C VAL A 286 19.95 -2.77 20.16
N PHE A 287 20.32 -2.65 18.89
CA PHE A 287 21.25 -1.63 18.41
C PHE A 287 20.63 -0.79 17.29
N GLU A 288 21.23 0.37 17.00
CA GLU A 288 20.76 1.29 15.96
C GLU A 288 21.78 1.33 14.81
N LEU A 289 21.34 0.92 13.62
CA LEU A 289 22.11 0.97 12.39
C LEU A 289 21.81 2.28 11.64
N ARG A 290 22.82 3.08 11.34
CA ARG A 290 22.65 4.34 10.59
C ARG A 290 22.85 4.15 9.10
N VAL A 291 21.80 4.41 8.31
CA VAL A 291 21.82 4.30 6.85
C VAL A 291 21.70 5.69 6.22
N PRO A 292 22.69 6.14 5.41
CA PRO A 292 22.61 7.41 4.69
C PRO A 292 21.62 7.30 3.52
N VAL A 293 20.67 8.23 3.45
CA VAL A 293 19.61 8.24 2.42
C VAL A 293 19.96 9.18 1.28
N GLY A 294 20.11 8.62 0.08
CA GLY A 294 20.45 9.36 -1.14
C GLY A 294 19.78 8.79 -2.39
N PRO A 295 19.96 9.45 -3.55
CA PRO A 295 19.37 9.02 -4.83
C PRO A 295 19.86 7.65 -5.30
N GLU A 296 21.00 7.18 -4.80
CA GLU A 296 21.54 5.86 -5.13
C GLU A 296 20.67 4.71 -4.62
N ILE A 297 20.01 4.90 -3.47
CA ILE A 297 19.18 3.88 -2.83
C ILE A 297 17.66 4.06 -3.09
N ALA A 298 17.27 5.04 -3.90
CA ALA A 298 15.89 5.24 -4.33
C ALA A 298 15.50 4.31 -5.49
N PRO A 299 14.22 3.88 -5.61
CA PRO A 299 13.06 4.24 -4.79
C PRO A 299 12.83 3.28 -3.60
N LEU A 300 13.55 2.17 -3.57
CA LEU A 300 13.43 1.09 -2.60
C LEU A 300 14.84 0.62 -2.21
N ALA A 301 15.11 0.62 -0.91
CA ALA A 301 16.37 0.15 -0.35
C ALA A 301 16.10 -1.09 0.50
N ARG A 302 16.71 -2.23 0.16
CA ARG A 302 16.70 -3.43 0.99
C ARG A 302 17.94 -3.43 1.87
N VAL A 303 17.74 -3.51 3.18
CA VAL A 303 18.84 -3.65 4.15
C VAL A 303 18.84 -5.09 4.64
N LEU A 304 19.95 -5.78 4.46
CA LEU A 304 20.20 -7.11 5.02
C LEU A 304 21.19 -6.96 6.18
N VAL A 305 20.89 -7.58 7.30
CA VAL A 305 21.81 -7.73 8.43
C VAL A 305 21.97 -9.21 8.73
N TYR A 306 23.21 -9.65 8.95
CA TYR A 306 23.50 -11.04 9.29
C TYR A 306 24.73 -11.18 10.19
N THR A 307 24.83 -12.33 10.87
CA THR A 307 26.03 -12.75 11.60
C THR A 307 26.24 -14.26 11.43
N THR A 308 27.48 -14.70 11.64
CA THR A 308 27.89 -16.10 11.55
C THR A 308 28.32 -16.59 12.91
N LEU A 309 27.61 -17.58 13.44
CA LEU A 309 27.92 -18.18 14.74
C LEU A 309 29.08 -19.17 14.63
N PRO A 310 29.80 -19.46 15.74
CA PRO A 310 30.86 -20.48 15.79
C PRO A 310 30.46 -21.86 15.25
N SER A 311 29.18 -22.22 15.35
CA SER A 311 28.62 -23.47 14.81
C SER A 311 28.57 -23.52 13.27
N GLY A 312 28.77 -22.38 12.59
CA GLY A 312 28.54 -22.20 11.16
C GLY A 312 27.11 -21.78 10.82
N GLU A 313 26.21 -21.66 11.80
CA GLU A 313 24.86 -21.12 11.58
C GLU A 313 24.92 -19.65 11.17
N VAL A 314 24.10 -19.27 10.18
CA VAL A 314 23.91 -17.89 9.76
C VAL A 314 22.59 -17.40 10.31
N VAL A 315 22.62 -16.33 11.11
CA VAL A 315 21.43 -15.65 11.61
C VAL A 315 21.26 -14.35 10.84
N ALA A 316 20.12 -14.17 10.15
CA ALA A 316 19.91 -13.05 9.24
C ALA A 316 18.47 -12.52 9.24
N ASN A 317 18.33 -11.25 8.86
CA ASN A 317 17.06 -10.64 8.50
C ASN A 317 17.26 -9.53 7.46
N SER A 318 16.25 -9.35 6.61
CA SER A 318 16.20 -8.28 5.62
C SER A 318 14.91 -7.47 5.76
N GLU A 319 14.99 -6.17 5.52
CA GLU A 319 13.83 -5.28 5.53
C GLU A 319 13.90 -4.26 4.38
N ASP A 320 12.74 -3.93 3.82
CA ASP A 320 12.60 -3.03 2.68
C ASP A 320 12.17 -1.63 3.14
N PHE A 321 12.95 -0.61 2.81
CA PHE A 321 12.67 0.79 3.14
C PHE A 321 12.32 1.59 1.88
N LYS A 322 11.19 2.30 1.93
CA LYS A 322 10.75 3.19 0.85
C LYS A 322 11.51 4.51 0.91
N ILE A 323 12.09 4.90 -0.20
CA ILE A 323 12.86 6.13 -0.33
C ILE A 323 12.15 7.05 -1.33
N GLU A 324 12.15 8.34 -1.04
CA GLU A 324 11.59 9.35 -1.94
C GLU A 324 12.27 9.31 -3.31
N ASN A 325 11.48 9.44 -4.38
CA ASN A 325 11.97 9.53 -5.76
C ASN A 325 12.72 10.85 -5.99
N CYS A 326 14.00 10.86 -5.64
CA CYS A 326 14.83 12.06 -5.69
C CYS A 326 15.92 11.95 -6.76
N PHE A 327 16.36 13.08 -7.30
CA PHE A 327 17.47 13.13 -8.25
C PHE A 327 18.70 13.78 -7.62
N ALA A 328 19.88 13.33 -8.06
CA ALA A 328 21.16 13.93 -7.70
C ALA A 328 21.27 15.37 -8.24
N ASN A 329 20.84 15.60 -9.49
CA ASN A 329 20.76 16.93 -10.07
C ASN A 329 19.48 17.64 -9.60
N LYS A 330 19.62 18.76 -8.89
CA LYS A 330 18.50 19.56 -8.43
C LYS A 330 18.20 20.64 -9.48
N VAL A 331 17.01 20.55 -10.08
CA VAL A 331 16.57 21.47 -11.14
C VAL A 331 15.44 22.35 -10.61
N ASP A 332 15.54 23.65 -10.85
CA ASP A 332 14.50 24.65 -10.57
C ASP A 332 14.18 25.44 -11.84
N LEU A 333 12.89 25.68 -12.08
CA LEU A 333 12.37 26.34 -13.27
C LEU A 333 11.31 27.37 -12.88
N HIS A 334 11.52 28.63 -13.23
CA HIS A 334 10.51 29.67 -13.00
C HIS A 334 10.58 30.79 -14.03
N PHE A 335 9.44 31.43 -14.29
CA PHE A 335 9.35 32.64 -15.12
C PHE A 335 9.51 33.89 -14.26
N SER A 336 10.10 34.93 -14.85
CA SER A 336 10.22 36.26 -14.25
C SER A 336 9.92 37.33 -15.32
N PRO A 337 8.79 38.07 -15.23
CA PRO A 337 7.70 37.91 -14.25
C PRO A 337 6.89 36.62 -14.46
N VAL A 338 6.13 36.19 -13.44
CA VAL A 338 5.32 34.95 -13.47
C VAL A 338 4.12 35.07 -14.42
N GLU A 339 3.57 36.27 -14.54
CA GLU A 339 2.46 36.59 -15.44
C GLU A 339 2.79 37.86 -16.23
N GLY A 340 2.30 37.91 -17.47
CA GLY A 340 2.53 39.02 -18.38
C GLY A 340 1.40 39.18 -19.38
N LEU A 341 1.29 40.37 -19.97
CA LEU A 341 0.36 40.63 -21.05
C LEU A 341 0.85 39.99 -22.35
N PRO A 342 -0.02 39.75 -23.34
CA PRO A 342 0.41 39.27 -24.65
C PRO A 342 1.54 40.14 -25.21
N ALA A 343 2.58 39.49 -25.74
CA ALA A 343 3.79 40.11 -26.28
C ALA A 343 4.68 40.87 -25.28
N SER A 344 4.46 40.76 -23.96
CA SER A 344 5.44 41.23 -22.97
C SER A 344 6.64 40.28 -22.88
N ASP A 345 7.83 40.84 -22.63
CA ASP A 345 9.02 40.03 -22.37
C ASP A 345 8.87 39.23 -21.06
N ALA A 346 9.20 37.94 -21.11
CA ALA A 346 9.27 37.07 -19.94
C ALA A 346 10.54 36.23 -20.00
N HIS A 347 11.28 36.16 -18.89
CA HIS A 347 12.51 35.38 -18.80
C HIS A 347 12.24 34.06 -18.09
N LEU A 348 12.57 32.94 -18.76
CA LEU A 348 12.57 31.62 -18.14
C LEU A 348 13.94 31.35 -17.50
N GLN A 349 13.99 31.23 -16.18
CA GLN A 349 15.20 30.89 -15.45
C GLN A 349 15.24 29.39 -15.18
N VAL A 350 16.35 28.76 -15.55
CA VAL A 350 16.65 27.35 -15.29
C VAL A 350 17.87 27.28 -14.38
N ARG A 351 17.75 26.67 -13.20
CA ARG A 351 18.90 26.37 -12.33
C ARG A 351 19.12 24.88 -12.28
N ALA A 352 20.35 24.44 -12.46
CA ALA A 352 20.76 23.04 -12.42
C ALA A 352 22.26 22.94 -12.06
N SER A 353 22.76 21.72 -11.84
CA SER A 353 24.18 21.48 -11.62
C SER A 353 25.04 21.97 -12.81
N PRO A 354 26.26 22.49 -12.57
CA PRO A 354 27.14 22.98 -13.64
C PRO A 354 27.39 21.93 -14.74
N GLY A 355 27.35 22.36 -16.00
CA GLY A 355 27.56 21.47 -17.15
C GLY A 355 26.37 20.56 -17.52
N SER A 356 25.22 20.70 -16.85
CA SER A 356 24.00 19.94 -17.20
C SER A 356 23.42 20.39 -18.55
N LEU A 357 22.95 19.43 -19.34
CA LEU A 357 22.10 19.69 -20.51
C LEU A 357 20.64 19.74 -20.05
N CYS A 358 19.96 20.88 -20.27
CA CYS A 358 18.56 21.07 -19.91
C CYS A 358 17.68 21.13 -21.17
N ALA A 359 16.64 20.29 -21.23
CA ALA A 359 15.60 20.35 -22.25
C ALA A 359 14.36 21.04 -21.67
N VAL A 360 13.79 22.00 -22.41
CA VAL A 360 12.62 22.78 -21.98
C VAL A 360 11.45 22.52 -22.92
N ARG A 361 10.27 22.27 -22.35
CA ARG A 361 9.00 22.13 -23.08
C ARG A 361 8.00 23.13 -22.52
N ALA A 362 7.37 23.90 -23.40
CA ALA A 362 6.25 24.78 -23.07
C ALA A 362 5.03 24.33 -23.88
N VAL A 363 3.85 24.26 -23.24
CA VAL A 363 2.60 23.81 -23.87
C VAL A 363 1.47 24.77 -23.51
N ASP A 364 0.52 24.95 -24.43
CA ASP A 364 -0.72 25.69 -24.15
C ASP A 364 -1.65 24.86 -23.26
N LYS A 365 -2.30 25.51 -22.30
CA LYS A 365 -3.22 24.88 -21.35
C LYS A 365 -4.38 24.16 -22.05
N SER A 366 -4.83 24.64 -23.20
CA SER A 366 -5.90 24.02 -24.00
C SER A 366 -5.55 22.61 -24.49
N VAL A 367 -4.28 22.32 -24.75
CA VAL A 367 -3.84 20.97 -25.17
C VAL A 367 -4.01 19.96 -24.04
N LEU A 368 -3.74 20.36 -22.79
CA LEU A 368 -3.92 19.52 -21.61
C LEU A 368 -5.40 19.16 -21.36
N LEU A 369 -6.33 20.03 -21.78
CA LEU A 369 -7.78 19.78 -21.68
C LEU A 369 -8.27 18.76 -22.71
N MET A 370 -7.74 18.81 -23.93
CA MET A 370 -8.13 17.91 -25.03
C MET A 370 -7.47 16.53 -24.93
N LYS A 371 -6.23 16.50 -24.46
CA LYS A 371 -5.47 15.28 -24.23
C LYS A 371 -4.51 15.51 -23.06
N PRO A 372 -4.91 15.12 -21.82
CA PRO A 372 -3.98 15.13 -20.71
C PRO A 372 -2.89 14.08 -21.01
N GLU A 373 -1.77 14.54 -21.56
CA GLU A 373 -0.58 13.70 -21.73
C GLU A 373 0.05 13.45 -20.36
N ALA A 374 0.80 12.35 -20.24
CA ALA A 374 1.55 12.06 -19.02
C ALA A 374 2.64 13.14 -18.84
N GLU A 375 2.43 14.06 -17.91
CA GLU A 375 3.46 15.00 -17.49
C GLU A 375 4.66 14.24 -16.93
N LEU A 376 5.87 14.68 -17.29
CA LEU A 376 7.09 14.12 -16.75
C LEU A 376 7.19 14.48 -15.27
N SER A 377 7.01 13.47 -14.43
CA SER A 377 7.17 13.55 -12.98
C SER A 377 8.34 12.67 -12.52
N PRO A 378 8.88 12.88 -11.31
CA PRO A 378 9.86 11.96 -10.74
C PRO A 378 9.38 10.51 -10.77
N SER A 379 8.11 10.24 -10.45
CA SER A 379 7.55 8.88 -10.55
C SER A 379 7.62 8.33 -11.97
N SER A 380 7.23 9.12 -12.99
CA SER A 380 7.28 8.66 -14.39
C SER A 380 8.68 8.21 -14.83
N VAL A 381 9.74 8.88 -14.35
CA VAL A 381 11.14 8.53 -14.67
C VAL A 381 11.58 7.28 -13.89
N TYR A 382 11.27 7.22 -12.60
CA TYR A 382 11.57 6.04 -11.79
C TYR A 382 10.80 4.81 -12.29
N ASP A 383 9.59 4.97 -12.83
CA ASP A 383 8.77 3.94 -13.46
C ASP A 383 9.39 3.33 -14.72
N LEU A 384 10.33 4.03 -15.36
CA LEU A 384 11.12 3.50 -16.47
C LEU A 384 12.31 2.65 -16.03
N LEU A 385 12.67 2.62 -14.73
CA LEU A 385 13.77 1.77 -14.27
C LEU A 385 13.41 0.30 -14.46
N PRO A 386 14.27 -0.49 -15.14
CA PRO A 386 13.96 -1.90 -15.44
C PRO A 386 13.94 -2.77 -14.19
N VAL A 387 14.72 -2.39 -13.17
CA VAL A 387 14.80 -3.12 -11.89
C VAL A 387 14.65 -2.12 -10.75
N LYS A 388 13.54 -2.23 -10.01
CA LYS A 388 13.28 -1.47 -8.79
C LYS A 388 13.36 -2.32 -7.53
N ASP A 389 13.03 -3.59 -7.65
CA ASP A 389 13.05 -4.58 -6.58
C ASP A 389 13.77 -5.84 -7.08
N ILE A 390 14.50 -6.47 -6.17
CA ILE A 390 15.29 -7.67 -6.40
C ILE A 390 14.46 -8.83 -5.84
N ARG A 391 13.46 -9.29 -6.59
CA ARG A 391 12.73 -10.53 -6.27
C ARG A 391 12.84 -11.47 -7.47
N GLY A 392 12.97 -12.76 -7.20
CA GLY A 392 13.18 -13.76 -8.24
C GLY A 392 14.66 -13.93 -8.59
N TYR A 393 15.17 -15.12 -8.31
CA TYR A 393 16.49 -15.57 -8.77
C TYR A 393 16.30 -16.60 -9.89
N ASP A 394 16.77 -16.25 -11.10
CA ASP A 394 16.88 -17.18 -12.23
C ASP A 394 18.38 -17.42 -12.48
N TYR A 395 18.81 -18.67 -12.37
CA TYR A 395 20.18 -19.07 -12.63
C TYR A 395 20.22 -20.21 -13.63
N ARG A 396 20.82 -19.93 -14.80
CA ARG A 396 21.00 -20.91 -15.89
C ARG A 396 19.69 -21.55 -16.38
N GLY A 397 18.58 -20.80 -16.36
CA GLY A 397 17.27 -21.30 -16.81
C GLY A 397 16.53 -22.11 -15.76
N HIS A 398 17.00 -22.10 -14.50
CA HIS A 398 16.26 -22.58 -13.35
C HIS A 398 15.74 -21.39 -12.56
N HIS A 399 14.42 -21.30 -12.42
CA HIS A 399 13.81 -20.45 -11.42
C HIS A 399 14.08 -21.06 -10.05
N VAL A 400 15.06 -20.51 -9.33
CA VAL A 400 15.46 -20.98 -8.00
C VAL A 400 14.36 -20.69 -6.96
N GLU A 401 13.29 -20.01 -7.37
CA GLU A 401 12.05 -19.89 -6.62
C GLU A 401 11.26 -21.21 -6.51
N GLU A 402 11.53 -22.21 -7.36
CA GLU A 402 10.97 -23.54 -7.21
C GLU A 402 11.52 -24.19 -5.92
N GLU A 403 10.62 -24.67 -5.05
CA GLU A 403 11.01 -25.47 -3.89
C GLU A 403 11.71 -26.73 -4.38
N ASP A 404 12.84 -27.08 -3.77
CA ASP A 404 13.50 -28.35 -4.06
C ASP A 404 12.58 -29.48 -3.57
N GLU A 405 11.91 -30.17 -4.49
CA GLU A 405 11.01 -31.29 -4.18
C GLU A 405 11.72 -32.47 -3.50
N ASN A 406 13.06 -32.45 -3.43
CA ASN A 406 13.85 -33.49 -2.78
C ASN A 406 14.34 -33.03 -1.40
N PRO A 407 13.75 -33.53 -0.29
CA PRO A 407 14.25 -33.22 1.03
C PRO A 407 15.69 -33.72 1.18
N CYS A 408 16.62 -32.80 1.42
CA CYS A 408 18.05 -33.12 1.62
C CYS A 408 18.31 -33.98 2.87
N VAL A 409 17.34 -34.06 3.79
CA VAL A 409 17.45 -34.77 5.07
C VAL A 409 16.26 -35.72 5.25
N SER A 410 16.54 -37.01 5.41
CA SER A 410 15.52 -38.00 5.76
C SER A 410 15.24 -37.96 7.26
N LEU A 411 14.00 -37.65 7.66
CA LEU A 411 13.58 -37.66 9.06
C LEU A 411 13.24 -39.09 9.49
N SER A 412 14.15 -39.75 10.19
CA SER A 412 13.93 -41.06 10.79
C SER A 412 13.51 -40.93 12.25
N ASN A 413 12.53 -41.71 12.68
CA ASN A 413 12.11 -41.78 14.09
C ASN A 413 13.26 -42.22 14.99
N VAL A 414 13.42 -41.53 16.12
CA VAL A 414 14.43 -41.84 17.13
C VAL A 414 13.76 -42.55 18.30
N ILE A 415 14.30 -43.69 18.72
CA ILE A 415 13.81 -44.41 19.90
C ILE A 415 14.75 -44.11 21.07
N LEU A 416 14.25 -43.40 22.07
CA LEU A 416 14.98 -43.07 23.30
C LEU A 416 14.16 -43.55 24.50
N ASN A 417 14.75 -44.44 25.31
CA ASN A 417 14.13 -45.00 26.52
C ASN A 417 12.73 -45.61 26.31
N GLY A 418 12.48 -46.24 25.16
CA GLY A 418 11.20 -46.86 24.82
C GLY A 418 10.13 -45.91 24.29
N PHE A 419 10.42 -44.61 24.21
CA PHE A 419 9.58 -43.63 23.53
C PHE A 419 10.05 -43.43 22.08
N ILE A 420 9.09 -43.35 21.16
CA ILE A 420 9.33 -43.06 19.75
C ILE A 420 9.18 -41.54 19.57
N TYR A 421 10.27 -40.87 19.24
CA TYR A 421 10.31 -39.47 18.89
C TYR A 421 10.24 -39.36 17.38
N THR A 422 9.18 -38.71 16.87
CA THR A 422 9.05 -38.39 15.45
C THR A 422 9.65 -36.99 15.25
N PRO A 423 10.67 -36.82 14.40
CA PRO A 423 11.19 -35.49 14.10
C PRO A 423 10.08 -34.64 13.49
N VAL A 424 9.86 -33.44 14.03
CA VAL A 424 9.00 -32.46 13.39
C VAL A 424 9.82 -31.82 12.27
N SER A 425 9.35 -31.93 11.03
CA SER A 425 10.01 -31.25 9.92
C SER A 425 9.90 -29.74 10.10
N PRO A 426 10.98 -28.97 9.91
CA PRO A 426 10.88 -27.52 9.79
C PRO A 426 10.28 -27.08 8.45
N ASP A 427 9.91 -28.01 7.56
CA ASP A 427 9.30 -27.69 6.26
C ASP A 427 8.07 -26.76 6.43
N GLY A 428 8.15 -25.57 5.80
CA GLY A 428 7.15 -24.51 5.92
C GLY A 428 7.44 -23.44 6.99
N GLU A 429 8.46 -23.63 7.84
CA GLU A 429 9.05 -22.56 8.64
C GLU A 429 10.00 -21.71 7.77
N GLY A 430 10.03 -20.39 8.00
CA GLY A 430 10.98 -19.52 7.31
C GLY A 430 12.36 -19.64 7.93
N ASP A 431 13.42 -19.57 7.12
CA ASP A 431 14.80 -19.70 7.60
C ASP A 431 15.74 -18.62 7.03
N ALA A 432 17.02 -18.67 7.41
CA ALA A 432 18.02 -17.73 6.91
C ALA A 432 18.28 -17.89 5.40
N PHE A 433 18.09 -19.09 4.82
CA PHE A 433 18.23 -19.30 3.39
C PHE A 433 17.18 -18.50 2.62
N HIS A 434 15.92 -18.49 3.06
CA HIS A 434 14.86 -17.69 2.44
C HIS A 434 15.18 -16.18 2.48
N ILE A 435 15.74 -15.67 3.60
CA ILE A 435 16.16 -14.27 3.72
C ILE A 435 17.27 -13.92 2.71
N LEU A 436 18.29 -14.77 2.61
CA LEU A 436 19.42 -14.56 1.72
C LEU A 436 19.04 -14.74 0.25
N LYS A 437 18.15 -15.69 -0.06
CA LYS A 437 17.58 -15.95 -1.38
C LYS A 437 16.88 -14.72 -1.94
N VAL A 438 15.99 -14.10 -1.15
CA VAL A 438 15.31 -12.85 -1.52
C VAL A 438 16.30 -11.69 -1.69
N SER A 439 17.47 -11.77 -1.07
CA SER A 439 18.52 -10.75 -1.16
C SER A 439 19.54 -11.01 -2.29
N ALA A 440 19.46 -12.15 -2.98
CA ALA A 440 20.46 -12.59 -3.95
C ALA A 440 19.94 -12.52 -5.39
N ARG A 441 20.36 -11.49 -6.13
CA ARG A 441 20.45 -11.54 -7.60
C ARG A 441 21.85 -11.08 -8.00
N PRO A 442 22.64 -11.88 -8.73
CA PRO A 442 23.88 -11.40 -9.29
C PRO A 442 23.58 -10.34 -10.37
N PRO A 443 24.36 -9.24 -10.44
CA PRO A 443 24.30 -8.34 -11.58
C PRO A 443 24.90 -9.04 -12.80
N GLY A 444 24.05 -9.50 -13.72
CA GLY A 444 24.42 -10.02 -15.05
C GLY A 444 23.31 -10.93 -15.61
N SER A 445 22.90 -10.87 -16.87
CA SER A 445 23.49 -10.32 -18.10
C SER A 445 22.37 -9.77 -19.00
N VAL A 446 22.66 -8.69 -19.73
CA VAL A 446 21.84 -8.18 -20.84
C VAL A 446 21.52 -9.29 -21.84
#